data_AF-A0A7L9UPV6-F1
#
_entry.id   AF-A0A7L9UPV6-F1
#
_cell.length_a   1.000
_cell.length_b   1.000
_cell.length_c   1.000
_cell.angle_alpha   90.00
_cell.angle_beta   90.00
_cell.angle_gamma   90.00
#
_symmetry.space_group_name_H-M   'P 1'
#
loop_
_entity.id
_entity.type
_entity.pdbx_description
1 polymer ?
#
loop_
_entity_poly.entity_id
_entity_poly.type
_entity_poly.pdbx_seq_one_letter_code
_entity_poly.pdbx_strand_id
1 'polypeptide(L)'
;MSFSHHGEPESGEARTMDDRSVWARIAGPDPKGDDDRWVMLLDPAGVEAAGVDDVRFSDVTMSVTAGDALPLPDDVRARFARTDFILDMYESGVYDREEAGEKLFDHLFGKGRTVMDSEG
;
A
#
# COMPACT_ATOMS: atom_id res chain seq x y z
N MET A 1 9.95 -7.55 -1.74
CA MET A 1 8.82 -8.10 -0.95
C MET A 1 9.14 -9.51 -0.51
N SER A 2 8.52 -10.00 0.56
CA SER A 2 8.62 -11.39 1.02
C SER A 2 7.23 -12.00 1.13
N PHE A 3 7.09 -13.31 0.92
CA PHE A 3 5.82 -14.03 1.02
C PHE A 3 6.09 -15.50 1.35
N SER A 4 5.10 -16.20 1.86
CA SER A 4 5.14 -17.65 2.00
C SER A 4 4.51 -18.27 0.76
N HIS A 5 5.16 -19.28 0.18
CA HIS A 5 4.62 -20.07 -0.91
C HIS A 5 4.69 -21.55 -0.55
N HIS A 6 3.52 -22.17 -0.35
CA HIS A 6 3.39 -23.54 0.15
C HIS A 6 4.17 -23.82 1.45
N GLY A 7 4.22 -22.83 2.36
CA GLY A 7 4.91 -22.93 3.65
C GLY A 7 6.42 -22.65 3.62
N GLU A 8 7.00 -22.38 2.44
CA GLU A 8 8.39 -21.96 2.30
C GLU A 8 8.47 -20.43 2.15
N PRO A 9 9.36 -19.75 2.90
CA PRO A 9 9.54 -18.31 2.77
C PRO A 9 10.29 -17.97 1.49
N GLU A 10 9.66 -17.14 0.67
CA GLU A 10 10.16 -16.66 -0.62
C GLU A 10 10.31 -15.14 -0.59
N SER A 11 11.17 -14.62 -1.47
CA SER A 11 11.34 -13.17 -1.64
C SER A 11 11.58 -12.82 -3.10
N GLY A 12 11.00 -11.69 -3.52
CA GLY A 12 11.05 -11.29 -4.92
C GLY A 12 10.54 -9.87 -5.16
N GLU A 13 10.35 -9.55 -6.43
CA GLU A 13 9.78 -8.29 -6.91
C GLU A 13 8.36 -8.53 -7.43
N ALA A 14 7.35 -7.79 -6.92
CA ALA A 14 6.01 -7.86 -7.48
C ALA A 14 5.96 -7.10 -8.81
N ARG A 15 5.31 -7.68 -9.81
CA ARG A 15 4.92 -7.01 -11.05
C ARG A 15 3.48 -7.31 -11.38
N THR A 16 2.75 -6.28 -11.79
CA THR A 16 1.43 -6.41 -12.38
C THR A 16 1.59 -6.68 -13.88
N MET A 17 0.92 -7.71 -14.37
CA MET A 17 0.90 -8.09 -15.78
C MET A 17 -0.23 -7.36 -16.53
N ASP A 18 -0.20 -7.40 -17.86
CA ASP A 18 -1.18 -6.72 -18.71
C ASP A 18 -2.62 -7.24 -18.51
N ASP A 19 -2.76 -8.49 -18.07
CA ASP A 19 -4.06 -9.11 -17.75
C ASP A 19 -4.59 -8.73 -16.35
N ARG A 20 -3.89 -7.83 -15.63
CA ARG A 20 -4.14 -7.39 -14.25
C ARG A 20 -3.81 -8.42 -13.16
N SER A 21 -3.25 -9.58 -13.50
CA SER A 21 -2.67 -10.48 -12.50
C SER A 21 -1.41 -9.88 -11.88
N VAL A 22 -1.10 -10.25 -10.64
CA VAL A 22 0.12 -9.83 -9.95
C VAL A 22 1.00 -11.04 -9.73
N TRP A 23 2.26 -10.95 -10.16
CA TRP A 23 3.24 -12.02 -10.05
C TRP A 23 4.49 -11.55 -9.31
N ALA A 24 5.04 -12.45 -8.50
CA ALA A 24 6.36 -12.33 -7.92
C ALA A 24 7.42 -12.86 -8.89
N ARG A 25 8.35 -11.99 -9.27
CA ARG A 25 9.62 -12.39 -9.91
C ARG A 25 10.61 -12.77 -8.82
N ILE A 26 11.03 -14.03 -8.82
CA ILE A 26 12.10 -14.54 -7.97
C ILE A 26 13.34 -14.67 -8.86
N ALA A 27 14.36 -13.86 -8.57
CA ALA A 27 15.58 -13.85 -9.36
C ALA A 27 16.26 -15.22 -9.31
N GLY A 28 16.58 -15.76 -10.49
CA GLY A 28 17.36 -16.99 -10.59
C GLY A 28 18.78 -16.82 -10.02
N PRO A 29 19.46 -17.93 -9.67
CA PRO A 29 20.83 -17.88 -9.17
C PRO A 29 21.83 -17.36 -10.21
N ASP A 30 21.51 -17.47 -11.51
CA ASP A 30 22.29 -16.87 -12.60
C ASP A 30 21.62 -15.57 -13.09
N PRO A 31 22.25 -14.40 -12.86
CA PRO A 31 21.72 -13.11 -13.33
C PRO A 31 21.76 -12.92 -14.85
N LYS A 32 22.40 -13.82 -15.61
CA LYS A 32 22.43 -13.82 -17.08
C LYS A 32 21.48 -14.84 -17.71
N GLY A 33 20.91 -15.73 -16.91
CA GLY A 33 19.94 -16.73 -17.36
C GLY A 33 18.52 -16.16 -17.33
N ASP A 34 17.63 -16.71 -18.17
CA ASP A 34 16.18 -16.51 -18.06
C ASP A 34 15.57 -17.56 -17.11
N ASP A 35 16.27 -17.81 -16.00
CA ASP A 35 15.87 -18.77 -14.96
C ASP A 35 15.01 -18.10 -13.88
N ASP A 36 14.53 -16.88 -14.17
CA ASP A 36 13.65 -16.15 -13.28
C ASP A 36 12.33 -16.91 -13.11
N ARG A 37 12.04 -17.28 -11.87
CA ARG A 37 10.80 -17.98 -11.55
C ARG A 37 9.72 -16.96 -11.25
N TRP A 38 8.56 -17.15 -11.86
CA TRP A 38 7.38 -16.33 -11.64
C TRP A 38 6.36 -17.10 -10.81
N VAL A 39 5.92 -16.51 -9.70
CA VAL A 39 4.87 -17.06 -8.83
C VAL A 39 3.69 -16.10 -8.83
N MET A 40 2.50 -16.58 -9.16
CA MET A 40 1.30 -15.74 -9.14
C MET A 40 0.92 -15.44 -7.69
N LEU A 41 0.69 -14.17 -7.38
CA LEU A 41 0.23 -13.70 -6.07
C LEU A 41 -1.26 -13.38 -6.08
N LEU A 42 -1.71 -12.68 -7.13
CA LEU A 42 -3.12 -12.32 -7.34
C LEU A 42 -3.52 -12.71 -8.76
N ASP A 43 -4.71 -13.29 -8.90
CA ASP A 43 -5.33 -13.52 -10.20
C ASP A 43 -5.82 -12.20 -10.84
N PRO A 44 -6.27 -12.21 -12.10
CA PRO A 44 -6.84 -11.03 -12.77
C PRO A 44 -8.07 -10.40 -12.09
N ALA A 45 -8.74 -11.14 -11.20
CA ALA A 45 -9.86 -10.66 -10.41
C ALA A 45 -9.43 -10.06 -9.06
N GLY A 46 -8.12 -10.08 -8.76
CA GLY A 46 -7.54 -9.59 -7.52
C GLY A 46 -7.67 -10.56 -6.35
N VAL A 47 -7.93 -11.84 -6.63
CA VAL A 47 -8.02 -12.90 -5.61
C VAL A 47 -6.64 -13.53 -5.40
N GLU A 48 -6.28 -13.76 -4.13
CA GLU A 48 -5.02 -14.41 -3.77
C GLU A 48 -4.90 -15.82 -4.37
N ALA A 49 -3.74 -16.08 -4.97
CA ALA A 49 -3.42 -17.38 -5.53
C ALA A 49 -3.31 -18.43 -4.43
N ALA A 50 -3.83 -19.63 -4.69
CA ALA A 50 -3.82 -20.71 -3.71
C ALA A 50 -2.38 -21.10 -3.33
N GLY A 51 -2.10 -21.12 -2.03
CA GLY A 51 -0.78 -21.47 -1.50
C GLY A 51 0.17 -20.28 -1.32
N VAL A 52 -0.28 -19.05 -1.56
CA VAL A 52 0.44 -17.83 -1.18
C VAL A 52 -0.17 -17.26 0.10
N ASP A 53 0.68 -16.98 1.09
CA ASP A 53 0.27 -16.37 2.36
C ASP A 53 1.35 -15.41 2.88
N ASP A 54 1.01 -14.60 3.90
CA ASP A 54 1.96 -13.75 4.63
C ASP A 54 2.78 -12.76 3.74
N VAL A 55 2.16 -12.21 2.70
CA VAL A 55 2.79 -11.25 1.78
C VAL A 55 3.13 -9.94 2.50
N ARG A 56 4.42 -9.65 2.65
CA ARG A 56 4.96 -8.42 3.26
C ARG A 56 5.71 -7.61 2.21
N PHE A 57 5.14 -6.45 1.89
CA PHE A 57 5.82 -5.45 1.08
C PHE A 57 6.77 -4.67 2.00
N SER A 58 8.08 -4.90 1.84
CA SER A 58 9.08 -4.00 2.40
C SER A 58 9.06 -2.73 1.56
N ASP A 59 8.69 -1.64 2.21
CA ASP A 59 8.48 -0.26 1.74
C ASP A 59 7.08 0.12 1.20
N VAL A 60 6.37 0.81 2.09
CA VAL A 60 5.27 1.78 1.93
C VAL A 60 3.91 1.27 1.42
N THR A 61 2.97 1.15 2.36
CA THR A 61 1.54 0.91 2.12
C THR A 61 0.83 2.18 1.65
N MET A 62 0.45 2.27 0.37
CA MET A 62 -0.67 3.11 -0.09
C MET A 62 -1.45 2.36 -1.19
N SER A 63 -2.72 2.04 -0.92
CA SER A 63 -3.62 1.37 -1.87
C SER A 63 -4.52 2.41 -2.56
N VAL A 64 -4.41 2.49 -3.90
CA VAL A 64 -5.46 3.02 -4.77
C VAL A 64 -5.71 1.96 -5.84
N THR A 65 -6.86 1.30 -5.81
CA THR A 65 -7.28 0.35 -6.83
C THR A 65 -7.86 1.10 -8.03
N ALA A 66 -7.16 1.06 -9.16
CA ALA A 66 -7.66 1.53 -10.45
C ALA A 66 -8.49 0.40 -11.11
N GLY A 67 -9.81 0.50 -11.00
CA GLY A 67 -10.74 -0.39 -11.69
C GLY A 67 -12.12 -0.28 -11.07
N ASP A 68 -12.95 0.61 -11.62
CA ASP A 68 -14.20 1.12 -11.06
C ASP A 68 -14.06 1.74 -9.67
N ALA A 69 -13.53 2.96 -9.66
CA ALA A 69 -13.70 3.85 -8.51
C ALA A 69 -15.20 4.17 -8.38
N LEU A 70 -15.92 3.37 -7.58
CA LEU A 70 -17.12 3.87 -6.92
C LEU A 70 -16.73 5.23 -6.34
N PRO A 71 -17.51 6.29 -6.57
CA PRO A 71 -17.17 7.62 -6.07
C PRO A 71 -16.87 7.48 -4.58
N LEU A 72 -15.66 7.89 -4.19
CA LEU A 72 -15.25 7.86 -2.79
C LEU A 72 -16.40 8.47 -1.97
N PRO A 73 -16.88 7.79 -0.92
CA PRO A 73 -17.81 8.37 0.02
C PRO A 73 -17.34 9.78 0.38
N ASP A 74 -18.26 10.74 0.49
CA ASP A 74 -17.90 12.16 0.61
C ASP A 74 -16.97 12.43 1.80
N ASP A 75 -17.10 11.65 2.87
CA ASP A 75 -16.20 11.69 4.04
C ASP A 75 -14.78 11.23 3.70
N VAL A 76 -14.63 10.21 2.87
CA VAL A 76 -13.34 9.73 2.37
C VAL A 76 -12.73 10.76 1.42
N ARG A 77 -13.52 11.29 0.48
CA ARG A 77 -13.08 12.35 -0.44
C ARG A 77 -12.61 13.60 0.32
N ALA A 78 -13.35 14.03 1.33
CA ALA A 78 -12.99 15.18 2.17
C ALA A 78 -11.69 14.92 2.94
N ARG A 79 -11.45 13.69 3.40
CA ARG A 79 -10.18 13.31 4.04
C ARG A 79 -9.01 13.38 3.06
N PHE A 80 -9.18 12.87 1.83
CA PHE A 80 -8.15 12.96 0.79
C PHE A 80 -7.87 14.41 0.40
N ALA A 81 -8.91 15.23 0.17
CA ALA A 81 -8.76 16.64 -0.18
C ALA A 81 -8.03 17.44 0.92
N ARG A 82 -8.26 17.11 2.19
CA ARG A 82 -7.58 17.76 3.31
C ARG A 82 -6.13 17.30 3.48
N THR A 83 -5.82 16.04 3.17
CA THR A 83 -4.43 15.56 3.08
C THR A 83 -3.68 16.28 1.95
N ASP A 84 -4.29 16.35 0.77
CA ASP A 84 -3.72 17.00 -0.41
C ASP A 84 -3.44 18.48 -0.16
N PHE A 85 -4.39 19.19 0.46
CA PHE A 85 -4.21 20.58 0.88
C PHE A 85 -3.01 20.78 1.83
N ILE A 86 -2.80 19.90 2.81
CA ILE A 86 -1.67 20.03 3.75
C ILE A 86 -0.33 19.84 3.02
N LEU A 87 -0.28 18.91 2.07
CA LEU A 87 0.91 18.64 1.26
C LEU A 87 1.19 19.80 0.28
N ASP A 88 0.17 20.33 -0.38
CA ASP A 88 0.31 21.48 -1.30
C ASP A 88 0.85 22.72 -0.58
N MET A 89 0.40 22.97 0.66
CA MET A 89 0.91 24.07 1.48
C MET A 89 2.37 23.87 1.93
N TYR A 90 2.81 22.62 2.11
CA TYR A 90 4.22 22.28 2.35
C TYR A 90 5.08 22.46 1.09
N GLU A 91 4.63 21.94 -0.05
CA GLU A 91 5.34 22.07 -1.33
C GLU A 91 5.44 23.52 -1.80
N SER A 92 4.41 24.31 -1.51
CA SER A 92 4.39 25.76 -1.75
C SER A 92 5.26 26.56 -0.75
N GLY A 93 5.83 25.90 0.26
CA GLY A 93 6.69 26.53 1.27
C GLY A 93 5.96 27.40 2.29
N VAL A 94 4.64 27.28 2.38
CA VAL A 94 3.84 27.98 3.40
C VAL A 94 3.91 27.27 4.75
N TYR A 95 3.95 25.94 4.75
CA TYR A 95 4.27 25.14 5.94
C TYR A 95 5.70 24.63 5.87
N ASP A 96 6.41 24.72 6.99
CA ASP A 96 7.64 23.97 7.17
C ASP A 96 7.35 22.49 7.44
N ARG A 97 8.39 21.66 7.42
CA ARG A 97 8.26 20.21 7.57
C ARG A 97 7.62 19.79 8.88
N GLU A 98 7.88 20.52 9.96
CA GLU A 98 7.36 20.22 11.29
C GLU A 98 5.87 20.60 11.36
N GLU A 99 5.52 21.81 10.91
CA GLU A 99 4.14 22.29 10.86
C GLU A 99 3.25 21.44 9.92
N ALA A 100 3.76 21.04 8.76
CA ALA A 100 3.04 20.15 7.83
C ALA A 100 2.86 18.74 8.42
N GLY A 101 3.89 18.23 9.10
CA GLY A 101 3.86 16.92 9.76
C GLY A 101 2.83 16.86 10.88
N GLU A 102 2.78 17.87 11.75
CA GLU A 102 1.78 17.94 12.82
C GLU A 102 0.35 18.01 12.28
N LYS A 103 0.10 18.86 11.28
CA LYS A 103 -1.24 18.97 10.67
C LYS A 103 -1.67 17.69 9.97
N LEU A 104 -0.74 17.00 9.32
CA LEU A 104 -1.01 15.71 8.67
C LEU A 104 -1.30 14.63 9.72
N PHE A 105 -0.53 14.59 10.81
CA PHE A 105 -0.73 13.64 11.90
C PHE A 105 -2.09 13.86 12.59
N ASP A 106 -2.42 15.10 12.95
CA ASP A 106 -3.71 15.48 13.53
C ASP A 106 -4.89 15.14 12.63
N HIS A 107 -4.70 15.24 11.31
CA HIS A 107 -5.72 14.95 10.32
C HIS A 107 -5.95 13.43 10.15
N LEU A 108 -4.88 12.63 10.14
CA LEU A 108 -4.95 11.19 9.91
C LEU A 108 -5.35 10.41 11.17
N PHE A 109 -4.89 10.84 12.34
CA PHE A 109 -5.07 10.11 13.60
C PHE A 109 -5.98 10.83 14.60
N GLY A 110 -6.43 12.04 14.26
CA GLY A 110 -7.14 12.92 15.19
C GLY A 110 -6.18 13.63 16.13
N LYS A 111 -6.54 14.84 16.56
CA LYS A 111 -5.82 15.55 17.62
C LYS A 111 -5.84 14.70 18.89
N GLY A 112 -4.65 14.43 19.44
CA GLY A 112 -4.45 13.47 20.52
C GLY A 112 -5.53 13.48 21.62
N ARG A 113 -6.00 12.26 21.95
CA ARG A 113 -6.83 11.88 23.11
C ARG A 113 -8.21 12.55 23.22
N THR A 114 -9.27 11.79 22.91
CA THR A 114 -10.29 11.59 23.93
C THR A 114 -9.76 10.55 24.91
N VAL A 115 -9.52 10.97 26.15
CA VAL A 115 -9.32 10.06 27.27
C VAL A 115 -10.48 9.07 27.28
N MET A 116 -10.12 7.81 27.47
CA MET A 116 -11.02 6.71 27.73
C MET A 116 -11.87 7.03 28.95
N ASP A 117 -13.13 7.44 28.75
CA ASP A 117 -14.17 7.23 29.75
C ASP A 117 -14.80 5.87 29.47
N SER A 118 -14.16 4.83 30.00
CA SER A 118 -14.84 3.59 30.31
C SER A 118 -15.70 3.83 31.54
N GLU A 119 -16.96 4.24 31.36
CA GLU A 119 -17.98 4.10 32.39
C GLU A 119 -19.33 3.74 31.76
N GLY A 120 -19.91 2.62 32.21
CA GLY A 120 -21.30 2.23 31.94
C GLY A 120 -21.51 0.73 31.80
#